data_AF-A0A915ZAQ6-F1
#
_entry.id   AF-A0A915ZAQ6-F1
#
_cell.length_a   1.000
_cell.length_b   1.000
_cell.length_c   1.000
_cell.angle_alpha   90.00
_cell.angle_beta   90.00
_cell.angle_gamma   90.00
#
_symmetry.space_group_name_H-M   'P 1'
#
loop_
_entity.id
_entity.type
_entity.pdbx_description
1 polymer ?
#
loop_
_entity_poly.entity_id
_entity_poly.type
_entity_poly.pdbx_seq_one_letter_code
_entity_poly.pdbx_strand_id
1 'polypeptide(L)'
;MSGDRSEFRNKIQKLLSAGEETSNKRRGIESSMSSTSSMSENSYEVFNEQLIKLNKKVDNMIEQNKQFNTKLIEENVKTNKHLEFLCNRMKHIEEMVESDNSGDNNFIKTIIKDVAKATFNISIYPTKEELREATEEFLKIRHQDFYNKFTTKTQWISYFNNKICPELLSKQRSLRSCLTTKARDALFSYFGEVILPPINTNTSSAGIIEWKNHPAVAECYNKLFNQNGSLGVLT
;
A
#
# COMPACT_ATOMS: atom_id res chain seq x y z
N MET A 1 14.58 -16.89 15.96
CA MET A 1 15.64 -17.31 15.02
C MET A 1 15.91 -18.80 15.21
N SER A 2 15.66 -19.58 14.15
CA SER A 2 16.44 -20.75 13.70
C SER A 2 16.83 -21.93 14.63
N GLY A 3 16.00 -22.31 15.62
CA GLY A 3 16.29 -23.49 16.48
C GLY A 3 15.88 -24.86 15.89
N ASP A 4 14.73 -24.94 15.21
CA ASP A 4 14.05 -26.24 15.01
C ASP A 4 14.42 -26.99 13.70
N ARG A 5 14.82 -26.27 12.65
CA ARG A 5 15.20 -26.90 11.37
C ARG A 5 16.53 -27.64 11.42
N SER A 6 17.41 -27.28 12.36
CA SER A 6 18.72 -27.90 12.55
C SER A 6 18.58 -29.30 13.15
N GLU A 7 17.71 -29.45 14.15
CA GLU A 7 17.50 -30.72 14.84
C GLU A 7 16.87 -31.78 13.92
N PHE A 8 15.93 -31.35 13.06
CA PHE A 8 15.33 -32.22 12.06
C PHE A 8 16.33 -32.71 11.00
N ARG A 9 17.21 -31.83 10.49
CA ARG A 9 18.27 -32.22 9.54
C ARG A 9 19.26 -33.20 10.17
N ASN A 10 19.64 -32.98 11.43
CA ASN A 10 20.58 -33.86 12.12
C ASN A 10 20.00 -35.26 12.34
N LYS A 11 18.69 -35.38 12.59
CA LYS A 11 17.99 -36.68 12.66
C LYS A 11 18.00 -37.42 11.32
N ILE A 12 17.79 -36.71 10.20
CA ILE A 12 17.83 -37.30 8.86
C ILE A 12 19.25 -37.73 8.48
N GLN A 13 20.28 -36.93 8.77
CA GLN A 13 21.68 -37.32 8.51
C GLN A 13 22.11 -38.55 9.32
N LYS A 14 21.65 -38.67 10.57
CA LYS A 14 21.94 -39.84 11.42
C LYS A 14 21.27 -41.13 10.90
N LEU A 15 20.08 -41.01 10.29
CA LEU A 15 19.39 -42.14 9.65
C LEU A 15 20.04 -42.55 8.32
N LEU A 16 20.58 -41.60 7.55
CA LEU A 16 21.26 -41.89 6.29
C LEU A 16 22.67 -42.45 6.50
N SER A 17 23.38 -42.04 7.55
CA SER A 17 24.74 -42.52 7.85
C SER A 17 24.77 -43.92 8.48
N ALA A 18 23.65 -44.38 9.06
CA ALA A 18 23.55 -45.72 9.65
C ALA A 18 23.29 -46.84 8.61
N GLY A 19 23.06 -46.47 7.34
CA GLY A 19 22.75 -47.42 6.26
C GLY A 19 23.94 -47.90 5.43
N GLU A 20 25.16 -47.42 5.69
CA GLU A 20 26.36 -47.74 4.89
C GLU A 20 27.49 -48.39 5.71
N GLU A 21 27.15 -49.38 6.54
CA GLU A 21 28.09 -50.47 6.87
C GLU A 21 27.33 -51.76 6.64
N THR A 22 27.43 -52.36 5.45
CA THR A 22 28.26 -53.56 5.29
C THR A 22 28.44 -53.83 3.79
N SER A 23 29.56 -53.37 3.25
CA SER A 23 30.11 -53.91 2.01
C SER A 23 31.25 -54.88 2.32
N ASN A 24 31.08 -56.11 1.85
CA ASN A 24 32.12 -57.08 1.49
C ASN A 24 33.15 -57.51 2.55
N LYS A 25 32.98 -58.74 3.06
CA LYS A 25 34.11 -59.65 3.26
C LYS A 25 33.72 -61.12 3.08
N ARG A 26 34.00 -61.67 1.91
CA ARG A 26 34.21 -63.11 1.74
C ARG A 26 35.44 -63.51 2.59
N ARG A 27 35.27 -64.46 3.51
CA ARG A 27 36.31 -65.40 3.95
C ARG A 27 35.61 -66.61 4.56
N GLY A 28 35.88 -67.79 4.00
CA GLY A 28 35.48 -69.05 4.60
C GLY A 28 36.23 -69.31 5.90
N ILE A 29 35.63 -70.13 6.76
CA ILE A 29 36.25 -71.09 7.69
C ILE A 29 35.16 -72.16 7.95
N GLU A 30 35.64 -73.40 8.04
CA GLU A 30 34.90 -74.66 8.06
C GLU A 30 34.08 -74.91 9.34
N SER A 31 33.07 -75.78 9.17
CA SER A 31 32.49 -76.78 10.08
C SER A 31 32.62 -76.60 11.60
N SER A 32 31.47 -76.61 12.31
CA SER A 32 31.16 -77.60 13.37
C SER A 32 29.74 -77.42 13.92
N MET A 33 29.16 -78.54 14.34
CA MET A 33 27.75 -78.82 14.60
C MET A 33 27.11 -78.11 15.81
N SER A 34 25.78 -77.97 15.67
CA SER A 34 24.73 -78.14 16.69
C SER A 34 24.61 -77.16 17.86
N SER A 35 23.48 -76.45 17.87
CA SER A 35 22.46 -76.69 18.91
C SER A 35 21.08 -76.25 18.42
N THR A 36 20.12 -77.13 18.64
CA THR A 36 18.71 -77.12 18.26
C THR A 36 17.93 -75.92 18.79
N SER A 37 17.10 -75.31 17.94
CA SER A 37 15.83 -74.68 18.35
C SER A 37 14.74 -75.18 17.42
N SER A 38 13.97 -76.16 17.90
CA SER A 38 12.89 -76.79 17.17
C SER A 38 11.70 -75.84 17.02
N MET A 39 11.51 -75.28 15.82
CA MET A 39 10.18 -74.91 15.35
C MET A 39 9.67 -76.06 14.48
N SER A 40 8.52 -76.63 14.82
CA SER A 40 7.91 -77.71 14.04
C SER A 40 7.63 -77.23 12.62
N GLU A 41 7.71 -78.13 11.62
CA GLU A 41 7.42 -77.83 10.20
C GLU A 41 6.04 -77.15 10.02
N ASN A 42 5.08 -77.51 10.86
CA ASN A 42 3.75 -76.90 10.92
C ASN A 42 3.76 -75.38 11.26
N SER A 43 4.80 -74.89 11.94
CA SER A 43 4.95 -73.46 12.27
C SER A 43 5.55 -72.63 11.12
N TYR A 44 6.34 -73.24 10.24
CA TYR A 44 6.92 -72.56 9.07
C TYR A 44 5.88 -72.32 7.97
N GLU A 45 4.99 -73.28 7.73
CA GLU A 45 3.88 -73.10 6.79
C GLU A 45 2.88 -72.03 7.23
N VAL A 46 2.52 -72.01 8.52
CA VAL A 46 1.64 -70.97 9.09
C VAL A 46 2.25 -69.58 8.96
N PHE A 47 3.56 -69.44 9.18
CA PHE A 47 4.26 -68.17 9.01
C PHE A 47 4.27 -67.70 7.55
N ASN A 48 4.54 -68.59 6.60
CA ASN A 48 4.52 -68.26 5.17
C ASN A 48 3.12 -67.87 4.67
N GLU A 49 2.06 -68.57 5.11
CA GLU A 49 0.68 -68.19 4.77
C GLU A 49 0.32 -66.80 5.30
N GLN A 50 0.72 -66.49 6.53
CA GLN A 50 0.50 -65.17 7.12
C GLN A 50 1.23 -64.07 6.34
N LEU A 51 2.46 -64.34 5.89
CA LEU A 51 3.27 -63.41 5.12
C LEU A 51 2.67 -63.14 3.72
N ILE A 52 2.13 -64.17 3.05
CA ILE A 52 1.40 -64.04 1.79
C ILE A 52 0.12 -63.20 1.98
N LYS A 53 -0.66 -63.46 3.04
CA LYS A 53 -1.84 -62.66 3.37
C LYS A 53 -1.49 -61.20 3.65
N LEU A 54 -0.38 -60.96 4.36
CA LEU A 54 0.08 -59.61 4.69
C LEU A 54 0.50 -58.85 3.43
N ASN A 55 1.28 -59.48 2.54
CA ASN A 55 1.69 -58.87 1.27
C ASN A 55 0.47 -58.50 0.41
N LYS A 56 -0.52 -59.40 0.30
CA LYS A 56 -1.78 -59.11 -0.42
C LYS A 56 -2.54 -57.92 0.18
N LYS A 57 -2.50 -57.76 1.52
CA LYS A 57 -3.11 -56.61 2.20
C LYS A 57 -2.35 -55.32 1.90
N VAL A 58 -1.01 -55.38 1.89
CA VAL A 58 -0.15 -54.25 1.52
C VAL A 58 -0.40 -53.81 0.08
N ASP A 59 -0.47 -54.73 -0.88
CA ASP A 59 -0.75 -54.42 -2.28
C ASP A 59 -2.11 -53.73 -2.47
N ASN A 60 -3.14 -54.24 -1.78
CA ASN A 60 -4.46 -53.60 -1.79
C ASN A 60 -4.41 -52.17 -1.20
N MET A 61 -3.65 -51.94 -0.13
CA MET A 61 -3.48 -50.58 0.42
C MET A 61 -2.73 -49.66 -0.55
N ILE A 62 -1.70 -50.16 -1.23
CA ILE A 62 -0.95 -49.41 -2.24
C ILE A 62 -1.90 -48.96 -3.36
N GLU A 63 -2.75 -49.86 -3.85
CA GLU A 63 -3.69 -49.57 -4.92
C GLU A 63 -4.76 -48.55 -4.50
N GLN A 64 -5.31 -48.69 -3.30
CA GLN A 64 -6.26 -47.71 -2.75
C GLN A 64 -5.62 -46.32 -2.61
N ASN A 65 -4.38 -46.24 -2.12
CA ASN A 65 -3.66 -44.97 -1.99
C ASN A 65 -3.38 -44.32 -3.35
N LYS A 66 -3.04 -45.11 -4.38
CA LYS A 66 -2.90 -44.59 -5.75
C LYS A 66 -4.21 -43.98 -6.24
N GLN A 67 -5.32 -44.68 -6.09
CA GLN A 67 -6.63 -44.18 -6.52
C GLN A 67 -7.06 -42.91 -5.77
N PHE A 68 -6.83 -42.86 -4.46
CA PHE A 68 -7.11 -41.67 -3.66
C PHE A 68 -6.29 -40.47 -4.13
N ASN A 69 -4.98 -40.64 -4.31
CA ASN A 69 -4.10 -39.58 -4.78
C ASN A 69 -4.49 -39.09 -6.18
N THR A 70 -4.85 -39.98 -7.10
CA THR A 70 -5.31 -39.58 -8.44
C THR A 70 -6.57 -38.71 -8.38
N LYS A 71 -7.57 -39.11 -7.58
CA LYS A 71 -8.80 -38.31 -7.41
C LYS A 71 -8.51 -36.95 -6.80
N LEU A 72 -7.64 -36.89 -5.79
CA LEU A 72 -7.24 -35.65 -5.14
C LEU A 72 -6.52 -34.70 -6.12
N ILE A 73 -5.66 -35.24 -6.99
CA ILE A 73 -4.98 -34.46 -8.03
C ILE A 73 -6.00 -33.91 -9.04
N GLU A 74 -6.95 -34.73 -9.48
CA GLU A 74 -7.99 -34.29 -10.43
C GLU A 74 -8.87 -33.15 -9.87
N GLU A 75 -9.28 -33.23 -8.61
CA GLU A 75 -10.04 -32.15 -7.97
C GLU A 75 -9.22 -30.87 -7.82
N ASN A 76 -7.94 -30.97 -7.46
CA ASN A 76 -7.05 -29.81 -7.39
C ASN A 76 -6.87 -29.14 -8.75
N VAL A 77 -6.73 -29.92 -9.83
CA VAL A 77 -6.65 -29.39 -11.19
C VAL A 77 -7.93 -28.63 -11.57
N LYS A 78 -9.11 -29.15 -11.22
CA LYS A 78 -10.39 -28.45 -11.45
C LYS A 78 -10.46 -27.14 -10.66
N THR A 79 -10.11 -27.17 -9.38
CA THR A 79 -10.11 -25.99 -8.52
C THR A 79 -9.16 -24.91 -9.04
N ASN A 80 -7.95 -25.30 -9.48
CA ASN A 80 -6.98 -24.35 -10.04
C ASN A 80 -7.50 -23.66 -11.31
N LYS A 81 -8.24 -24.37 -12.18
CA LYS A 81 -8.88 -23.76 -13.35
C LYS A 81 -9.94 -22.72 -12.95
N HIS A 82 -10.71 -22.99 -11.91
CA HIS A 82 -11.68 -22.02 -11.38
C HIS A 82 -10.99 -20.79 -10.77
N LEU A 83 -9.88 -20.98 -10.05
CA LEU A 83 -9.08 -19.88 -9.51
C LEU A 83 -8.50 -19.00 -10.61
N GLU A 84 -7.94 -19.61 -11.66
CA GLU A 84 -7.40 -18.87 -12.82
C GLU A 84 -8.48 -18.02 -13.51
N PHE A 85 -9.68 -18.59 -13.70
CA PHE A 85 -10.82 -17.85 -14.23
C PHE A 85 -11.21 -16.65 -13.35
N LEU A 86 -11.23 -16.83 -12.03
CA LEU A 86 -11.53 -15.75 -11.08
C LEU A 86 -10.45 -14.66 -11.08
N CYS A 87 -9.17 -15.03 -11.10
CA CYS A 87 -8.05 -14.09 -11.19
C CYS A 87 -8.15 -13.23 -12.47
N ASN A 88 -8.46 -13.84 -13.61
CA ASN A 88 -8.61 -13.11 -14.87
C ASN A 88 -9.79 -12.12 -14.83
N ARG A 89 -10.92 -12.52 -14.22
CA ARG A 89 -12.06 -11.61 -14.01
C ARG A 89 -11.74 -10.48 -13.03
N MET A 90 -10.99 -10.76 -11.96
CA MET A 90 -10.57 -9.74 -11.00
C MET A 90 -9.71 -8.69 -11.69
N LYS A 91 -8.71 -9.12 -12.47
CA LYS A 91 -7.85 -8.22 -13.23
C LYS A 91 -8.64 -7.32 -14.18
N HIS A 92 -9.60 -7.87 -14.91
CA HIS A 92 -10.48 -7.08 -15.79
C HIS A 92 -11.31 -6.04 -15.01
N ILE A 93 -11.80 -6.39 -13.81
CA ILE A 93 -12.54 -5.44 -12.96
C ILE A 93 -11.60 -4.34 -12.46
N GLU A 94 -10.37 -4.66 -12.05
CA GLU A 94 -9.36 -3.68 -11.64
C GLU A 94 -9.05 -2.69 -12.77
N GLU A 95 -8.82 -3.20 -13.99
CA GLU A 95 -8.58 -2.38 -15.19
C GLU A 95 -9.77 -1.43 -15.48
N MET A 96 -11.01 -1.91 -15.36
CA MET A 96 -12.21 -1.07 -15.53
C MET A 96 -12.34 0.03 -14.47
N VAL A 97 -12.03 -0.28 -13.21
CA VAL A 97 -12.11 0.69 -12.10
C VAL A 97 -11.03 1.79 -12.22
N GLU A 98 -9.85 1.44 -12.73
CA GLU A 98 -8.79 2.40 -13.01
C GLU A 98 -9.12 3.33 -14.19
N SER A 99 -9.72 2.80 -15.26
CA SER A 99 -10.10 3.62 -16.41
C SER A 99 -11.20 4.62 -16.08
N ASP A 100 -12.22 4.22 -15.31
CA ASP A 100 -13.37 5.08 -14.94
C ASP A 100 -13.00 6.22 -13.97
N ASN A 101 -11.94 6.08 -13.18
CA ASN A 101 -11.49 7.12 -12.23
C ASN A 101 -10.49 8.14 -12.82
N SER A 102 -9.90 7.87 -13.99
CA SER A 102 -8.75 8.66 -14.48
C SER A 102 -9.13 9.94 -15.24
N GLY A 103 -10.18 9.89 -16.08
CA GLY A 103 -10.57 11.01 -16.95
C GLY A 103 -11.23 12.17 -16.21
N ASP A 104 -12.29 11.86 -15.45
CA ASP A 104 -13.07 12.88 -14.73
C ASP A 104 -12.27 13.51 -13.57
N ASN A 105 -11.41 12.74 -12.91
CA ASN A 105 -10.58 13.25 -11.82
C ASN A 105 -9.51 14.25 -12.32
N ASN A 106 -8.89 13.98 -13.48
CA ASN A 106 -7.92 14.91 -14.06
C ASN A 106 -8.58 16.22 -14.56
N PHE A 107 -9.78 16.12 -15.12
CA PHE A 107 -10.58 17.27 -15.49
C PHE A 107 -10.94 18.15 -14.28
N ILE A 108 -11.48 17.56 -13.21
CA ILE A 108 -11.84 18.28 -11.98
C ILE A 108 -10.60 18.92 -11.33
N LYS A 109 -9.46 18.22 -11.29
CA LYS A 109 -8.19 18.79 -10.82
C LYS A 109 -7.77 20.04 -11.60
N THR A 110 -7.99 20.06 -12.91
CA THR A 110 -7.68 21.21 -13.76
C THR A 110 -8.57 22.40 -13.40
N ILE A 111 -9.89 22.18 -13.28
CA ILE A 111 -10.84 23.21 -12.83
C ILE A 111 -10.44 23.78 -11.48
N ILE A 112 -10.16 22.90 -10.50
CA ILE A 112 -9.75 23.30 -9.15
C ILE A 112 -8.50 24.19 -9.21
N LYS A 113 -7.49 23.83 -10.01
CA LYS A 113 -6.26 24.60 -10.13
C LYS A 113 -6.51 26.00 -10.70
N ASP A 114 -7.33 26.12 -11.73
CA ASP A 114 -7.56 27.39 -12.41
C ASP A 114 -8.50 28.30 -11.60
N VAL A 115 -9.58 27.74 -11.05
CA VAL A 115 -10.47 28.49 -10.14
C VAL A 115 -9.72 28.94 -8.90
N ALA A 116 -8.88 28.08 -8.28
CA ALA A 116 -8.08 28.46 -7.12
C ALA A 116 -7.17 29.65 -7.43
N LYS A 117 -6.48 29.64 -8.58
CA LYS A 117 -5.62 30.75 -8.98
C LYS A 117 -6.40 32.04 -9.22
N ALA A 118 -7.51 31.95 -9.95
CA ALA A 118 -8.33 33.11 -10.28
C ALA A 118 -8.90 33.75 -9.00
N THR A 119 -9.49 32.94 -8.13
CA THR A 119 -10.08 33.41 -6.87
C THR A 119 -9.03 33.90 -5.88
N PHE A 120 -7.87 33.25 -5.77
CA PHE A 120 -6.78 33.68 -4.88
C PHE A 120 -6.20 35.05 -5.26
N ASN A 121 -6.17 35.39 -6.55
CA ASN A 121 -5.73 36.70 -7.01
C ASN A 121 -6.70 37.84 -6.63
N ILE A 122 -7.97 37.51 -6.40
CA ILE A 122 -9.01 38.47 -6.00
C ILE A 122 -9.05 38.59 -4.47
N SER A 123 -9.09 37.45 -3.79
CA SER A 123 -9.14 37.36 -2.34
C SER A 123 -8.26 36.22 -1.86
N ILE A 124 -7.37 36.53 -0.91
CA ILE A 124 -6.54 35.51 -0.24
C ILE A 124 -7.36 34.66 0.75
N TYR A 125 -8.58 35.08 1.12
CA TYR A 125 -9.52 34.35 1.97
C TYR A 125 -10.93 34.37 1.36
N PRO A 126 -11.17 33.68 0.24
CA PRO A 126 -12.50 33.63 -0.35
C PRO A 126 -13.43 32.78 0.52
N THR A 127 -14.69 33.20 0.62
CA THR A 127 -15.78 32.46 1.23
C THR A 127 -16.15 31.23 0.39
N LYS A 128 -16.86 30.29 1.00
CA LYS A 128 -17.33 29.10 0.29
C LYS A 128 -18.29 29.46 -0.84
N GLU A 129 -19.11 30.48 -0.63
CA GLU A 129 -20.06 31.03 -1.58
C GLU A 129 -19.35 31.63 -2.79
N GLU A 130 -18.35 32.49 -2.57
CA GLU A 130 -17.52 33.08 -3.64
C GLU A 130 -16.78 32.01 -4.45
N LEU A 131 -16.24 30.98 -3.77
CA LEU A 131 -15.61 29.85 -4.46
C LEU A 131 -16.60 29.07 -5.33
N ARG A 132 -17.82 28.85 -4.85
CA ARG A 132 -18.88 28.16 -5.61
C ARG A 132 -19.29 28.97 -6.83
N GLU A 133 -19.55 30.26 -6.66
CA GLU A 133 -19.96 31.17 -7.73
C GLU A 133 -18.89 31.28 -8.80
N ALA A 134 -17.62 31.48 -8.41
CA ALA A 134 -16.50 31.50 -9.35
C ALA A 134 -16.34 30.16 -10.10
N THR A 135 -16.55 29.03 -9.42
CA THR A 135 -16.51 27.71 -10.07
C THR A 135 -17.66 27.55 -11.07
N GLU A 136 -18.86 27.97 -10.68
CA GLU A 136 -20.07 27.89 -11.50
C GLU A 136 -19.93 28.76 -12.77
N GLU A 137 -19.46 30.00 -12.63
CA GLU A 137 -19.18 30.88 -13.76
C GLU A 137 -18.09 30.31 -14.67
N PHE A 138 -17.00 29.80 -14.09
CA PHE A 138 -15.92 29.18 -14.86
C PHE A 138 -16.42 28.00 -15.70
N LEU A 139 -17.25 27.12 -15.11
CA LEU A 139 -17.83 25.98 -15.80
C LEU A 139 -18.82 26.41 -16.88
N LYS A 140 -19.70 27.38 -16.60
CA LYS A 140 -20.65 27.89 -17.61
C LYS A 140 -19.94 28.49 -18.82
N ILE A 141 -18.80 29.15 -18.63
CA ILE A 141 -18.05 29.79 -19.72
C ILE A 141 -17.21 28.77 -20.50
N ARG A 142 -16.51 27.86 -19.82
CA ARG A 142 -15.48 27.01 -20.45
C ARG A 142 -15.91 25.56 -20.68
N HIS A 143 -16.89 25.07 -19.92
CA HIS A 143 -17.29 23.66 -19.86
C HIS A 143 -18.82 23.53 -19.70
N GLN A 144 -19.57 24.27 -20.54
CA GLN A 144 -21.03 24.36 -20.42
C GLN A 144 -21.70 22.98 -20.47
N ASP A 145 -21.23 22.09 -21.34
CA ASP A 145 -21.75 20.72 -21.45
C ASP A 145 -21.62 19.92 -20.15
N PHE A 146 -20.53 20.13 -19.41
CA PHE A 146 -20.34 19.52 -18.10
C PHE A 146 -21.33 20.11 -17.08
N TYR A 147 -21.48 21.44 -17.06
CA TYR A 147 -22.41 22.10 -16.14
C TYR A 147 -23.87 21.71 -16.41
N ASN A 148 -24.25 21.55 -17.69
CA ASN A 148 -25.58 21.14 -18.10
C ASN A 148 -25.99 19.73 -17.63
N LYS A 149 -25.04 18.91 -17.15
CA LYS A 149 -25.35 17.62 -16.50
C LYS A 149 -26.15 17.80 -15.20
N PHE A 150 -26.05 18.97 -14.56
CA PHE A 150 -26.81 19.30 -13.35
C PHE A 150 -28.13 19.96 -13.74
N THR A 151 -29.24 19.21 -13.66
CA THR A 151 -30.56 19.73 -14.04
C THR A 151 -31.16 20.67 -12.99
N THR A 152 -30.67 20.62 -11.76
CA THR A 152 -31.13 21.46 -10.65
C THR A 152 -29.96 22.12 -9.90
N LYS A 153 -30.23 23.31 -9.34
CA LYS A 153 -29.27 24.02 -8.48
C LYS A 153 -28.83 23.17 -7.28
N THR A 154 -29.73 22.38 -6.70
CA THR A 154 -29.43 21.51 -5.56
C THR A 154 -28.44 20.41 -5.92
N GLN A 155 -28.55 19.80 -7.10
CA GLN A 155 -27.58 18.81 -7.58
C GLN A 155 -26.20 19.44 -7.77
N TRP A 156 -26.14 20.62 -8.39
CA TRP A 156 -24.89 21.36 -8.53
C TRP A 156 -24.25 21.69 -7.17
N ILE A 157 -25.02 22.26 -6.23
CA ILE A 157 -24.55 22.59 -4.89
C ILE A 157 -24.02 21.35 -4.17
N SER A 158 -24.74 20.23 -4.24
CA SER A 158 -24.32 18.96 -3.64
C SER A 158 -23.01 18.47 -4.26
N TYR A 159 -22.91 18.48 -5.59
CA TYR A 159 -21.69 18.07 -6.30
C TYR A 159 -20.49 18.96 -5.92
N PHE A 160 -20.66 20.28 -5.97
CA PHE A 160 -19.62 21.23 -5.57
C PHE A 160 -19.16 20.97 -4.14
N ASN A 161 -20.08 20.85 -3.18
CA ASN A 161 -19.75 20.65 -1.77
C ASN A 161 -18.97 19.36 -1.53
N ASN A 162 -19.32 18.29 -2.22
CA ASN A 162 -18.77 16.96 -1.96
C ASN A 162 -17.52 16.63 -2.79
N LYS A 163 -17.39 17.19 -4.00
CA LYS A 163 -16.32 16.83 -4.94
C LYS A 163 -15.31 17.94 -5.17
N ILE A 164 -15.73 19.20 -5.27
CA ILE A 164 -14.86 20.31 -5.66
C ILE A 164 -14.35 21.08 -4.43
N CYS A 165 -15.26 21.44 -3.52
CA CYS A 165 -14.99 22.34 -2.41
C CYS A 165 -13.84 21.87 -1.49
N PRO A 166 -13.75 20.59 -1.09
CA PRO A 166 -12.67 20.14 -0.20
C PRO A 166 -11.28 20.30 -0.82
N GLU A 167 -11.15 19.93 -2.10
CA GLU A 167 -9.89 20.05 -2.84
C GLU A 167 -9.55 21.51 -3.16
N LEU A 168 -10.56 22.31 -3.51
CA LEU A 168 -10.39 23.74 -3.76
C LEU A 168 -9.92 24.49 -2.52
N LEU A 169 -10.50 24.20 -1.34
CA LEU A 169 -10.05 24.76 -0.06
C LEU A 169 -8.63 24.31 0.30
N SER A 170 -8.29 23.05 0.02
CA SER A 170 -6.92 22.55 0.20
C SER A 170 -5.94 23.33 -0.70
N LYS A 171 -6.31 23.56 -1.97
CA LYS A 171 -5.48 24.32 -2.90
C LYS A 171 -5.32 25.79 -2.48
N GLN A 172 -6.40 26.43 -2.00
CA GLN A 172 -6.37 27.78 -1.42
C GLN A 172 -5.44 27.86 -0.20
N ARG A 173 -5.47 26.85 0.68
CA ARG A 173 -4.53 26.76 1.81
C ARG A 173 -3.09 26.66 1.32
N SER A 174 -2.80 25.82 0.34
CA SER A 174 -1.46 25.68 -0.24
C SER A 174 -0.95 26.98 -0.87
N LEU A 175 -1.79 27.71 -1.61
CA LEU A 175 -1.45 29.02 -2.17
C LEU A 175 -1.11 30.04 -1.08
N ARG A 176 -1.90 30.11 -0.01
CA ARG A 176 -1.60 30.94 1.17
C ARG A 176 -0.27 30.56 1.81
N SER A 177 -0.02 29.28 2.06
CA SER A 177 1.25 28.83 2.65
C SER A 177 2.46 29.22 1.78
N CYS A 178 2.32 29.10 0.46
CA CYS A 178 3.35 29.55 -0.49
C CYS A 178 3.56 31.06 -0.40
N LEU A 179 2.49 31.86 -0.40
CA LEU A 179 2.56 33.31 -0.27
C LEU A 179 3.22 33.73 1.05
N THR A 180 2.82 33.13 2.18
CA THR A 180 3.40 33.41 3.49
C THR A 180 4.89 33.10 3.52
N THR A 181 5.32 31.98 2.92
CA THR A 181 6.74 31.61 2.84
C THR A 181 7.53 32.66 2.06
N LYS A 182 7.03 33.05 0.88
CA LYS A 182 7.67 34.10 0.07
C LYS A 182 7.71 35.45 0.77
N ALA A 183 6.64 35.83 1.46
CA ALA A 183 6.57 37.07 2.22
C ALA A 183 7.57 37.06 3.38
N ARG A 184 7.68 35.94 4.11
CA ARG A 184 8.68 35.76 5.16
C ARG A 184 10.09 35.87 4.59
N ASP A 185 10.40 35.14 3.53
CA ASP A 185 11.74 35.14 2.95
C ASP A 185 12.13 36.54 2.46
N ALA A 186 11.20 37.28 1.86
CA ALA A 186 11.41 38.68 1.48
C ALA A 186 11.64 39.60 2.70
N LEU A 187 10.87 39.42 3.78
CA LEU A 187 11.04 40.19 5.02
C LEU A 187 12.43 39.99 5.63
N PHE A 188 12.87 38.74 5.76
CA PHE A 188 14.20 38.41 6.29
C PHE A 188 15.32 38.82 5.34
N SER A 189 15.10 38.76 4.02
CA SER A 189 16.07 39.27 3.05
C SER A 189 16.25 40.79 3.14
N TYR A 190 15.21 41.55 3.49
CA TYR A 190 15.26 43.01 3.57
C TYR A 190 15.79 43.50 4.93
N PHE A 191 15.30 42.96 6.04
CA PHE A 191 15.68 43.40 7.39
C PHE A 191 16.85 42.62 8.00
N GLY A 192 17.13 41.41 7.49
CA GLY A 192 18.13 40.51 8.04
C GLY A 192 17.70 39.83 9.34
N GLU A 193 18.41 38.74 9.65
CA GLU A 193 18.21 37.94 10.88
C GLU A 193 18.69 38.68 12.15
N VAL A 194 19.40 39.79 12.01
CA VAL A 194 19.87 40.62 13.14
C VAL A 194 18.73 41.48 13.70
N ILE A 195 17.83 41.97 12.84
CA ILE A 195 16.73 42.87 13.24
C ILE A 195 15.47 42.07 13.53
N LEU A 196 15.13 41.10 12.67
CA LEU A 196 13.93 40.30 12.87
C LEU A 196 14.22 39.09 13.77
N PRO A 197 13.45 38.89 14.85
CA PRO A 197 13.57 37.67 15.64
C PRO A 197 13.26 36.45 14.77
N PRO A 198 13.93 35.32 14.97
CA PRO A 198 13.74 34.13 14.14
C PRO A 198 12.32 33.56 14.29
N ILE A 199 11.74 33.12 13.18
CA ILE A 199 10.46 32.41 13.13
C ILE A 199 10.52 31.31 12.06
N ASN A 200 9.96 30.14 12.35
CA ASN A 200 9.98 29.01 11.43
C ASN A 200 8.57 28.46 11.17
N THR A 201 8.47 27.49 10.27
CA THR A 201 7.19 26.89 9.87
C THR A 201 6.53 26.03 10.95
N ASN A 202 7.28 25.69 12.00
CA ASN A 202 6.81 24.85 13.12
C ASN A 202 6.42 25.68 14.34
N THR A 203 6.54 27.01 14.29
CA THR A 203 6.16 27.90 15.38
C THR A 203 4.67 27.75 15.69
N SER A 204 4.34 27.57 16.97
CA SER A 204 2.96 27.42 17.42
C SER A 204 2.16 28.71 17.21
N SER A 205 0.82 28.62 17.24
CA SER A 205 -0.04 29.80 17.14
C SER A 205 0.29 30.86 18.21
N ALA A 206 0.61 30.43 19.43
CA ALA A 206 1.03 31.34 20.51
C ALA A 206 2.38 32.01 20.19
N GLY A 207 3.37 31.25 19.72
CA GLY A 207 4.66 31.81 19.31
C GLY A 207 4.57 32.77 18.12
N ILE A 208 3.64 32.54 17.19
CA ILE A 208 3.37 33.49 16.09
C ILE A 208 2.79 34.80 16.64
N ILE A 209 1.89 34.74 17.62
CA ILE A 209 1.32 35.95 18.25
C ILE A 209 2.43 36.71 19.00
N GLU A 210 3.25 36.01 19.76
CA GLU A 210 4.40 36.59 20.47
C GLU A 210 5.37 37.26 19.50
N TRP A 211 5.73 36.59 18.41
CA TRP A 211 6.58 37.14 17.35
C TRP A 211 5.99 38.41 16.73
N LYS A 212 4.70 38.40 16.40
CA LYS A 212 4.01 39.59 15.86
C LYS A 212 3.98 40.77 16.82
N ASN A 213 3.95 40.50 18.12
CA ASN A 213 3.96 41.52 19.18
C ASN A 213 5.38 41.98 19.55
N HIS A 214 6.42 41.36 18.99
CA HIS A 214 7.79 41.74 19.28
C HIS A 214 8.08 43.17 18.79
N PRO A 215 8.70 44.05 19.62
CA PRO A 215 8.92 45.46 19.26
C PRO A 215 9.65 45.65 17.93
N ALA A 216 10.68 44.84 17.66
CA ALA A 216 11.43 44.90 16.40
C ALA A 216 10.55 44.57 15.17
N VAL A 217 9.60 43.63 15.29
CA VAL A 217 8.66 43.28 14.22
C VAL A 217 7.69 44.43 13.98
N ALA A 218 7.20 45.07 15.05
CA ALA A 218 6.35 46.26 14.95
C ALA A 218 7.10 47.45 14.28
N GLU A 219 8.38 47.65 14.61
CA GLU A 219 9.22 48.67 13.98
C GLU A 219 9.44 48.39 12.48
N CYS A 220 9.75 47.14 12.11
CA CYS A 220 9.85 46.71 10.72
C CYS A 220 8.54 46.94 9.95
N TYR A 221 7.40 46.63 10.55
CA TYR A 221 6.09 46.90 9.96
C TYR A 221 5.87 48.39 9.71
N ASN A 222 6.16 49.24 10.70
CA ASN A 222 6.06 50.70 10.56
C ASN A 222 6.98 51.24 9.46
N LYS A 223 8.20 50.70 9.34
CA LYS A 223 9.14 51.06 8.26
C LYS A 223 8.62 50.69 6.87
N LEU A 224 7.87 49.60 6.72
CA LEU A 224 7.32 49.19 5.42
C LEU A 224 6.04 49.93 5.02
N PHE A 225 5.15 50.18 5.97
CA PHE A 225 3.77 50.60 5.66
C PHE A 225 3.42 52.00 6.17
N ASN A 226 4.16 52.55 7.13
CA ASN A 226 3.86 53.81 7.79
C ASN A 226 4.94 54.89 7.55
N GLN A 227 5.77 54.73 6.52
CA GLN A 227 6.66 55.82 6.07
C GLN A 227 5.83 56.93 5.44
N ASN A 228 5.41 57.88 6.27
CA ASN A 228 4.96 59.19 5.82
C ASN A 228 6.15 59.91 5.14
N GLY A 229 6.19 59.93 3.81
CA GLY A 229 6.92 60.96 3.05
C GLY A 229 8.19 60.58 2.28
N SER A 230 8.24 59.43 1.56
CA SER A 230 9.24 59.23 0.50
C SER A 230 8.64 58.68 -0.80
N LEU A 231 7.46 59.19 -1.18
CA LEU A 231 6.93 59.06 -2.54
C LEU A 231 7.00 60.41 -3.27
N GLY A 232 8.15 61.07 -3.18
CA GLY A 232 8.51 62.22 -3.99
C GLY A 232 9.97 62.08 -4.39
N VAL A 233 10.25 62.22 -5.68
CA VAL A 233 11.54 61.96 -6.35
C VAL A 233 11.82 60.48 -6.63
N LEU A 234 11.16 59.95 -7.66
CA LEU A 234 11.81 59.42 -8.87
C LEU A 234 10.74 58.98 -9.89
N THR A 235 10.10 59.96 -10.53
CA THR A 235 9.70 59.97 -11.95
C THR A 235 9.53 61.43 -12.36
#